data_AF-A0A0B7AXQ7-F1
#
_entry.id   AF-A0A0B7AXQ7-F1
#
_cell.length_a   1.000
_cell.length_b   1.000
_cell.length_c   1.000
_cell.angle_alpha   90.00
_cell.angle_beta   90.00
_cell.angle_gamma   90.00
#
_symmetry.space_group_name_H-M   'P 1'
#
loop_
_entity.id
_entity.type
_entity.pdbx_description
1 polymer ?
#
loop_
_entity_poly.entity_id
_entity_poly.type
_entity_poly.pdbx_seq_one_letter_code
_entity_poly.pdbx_strand_id
1 'polypeptide(L)'
;NINKTNTKPTFNYQKANWEQFSLELMTLDIRKINRTNVDTYAETLTTEILKIATKHIPNKNMPLYIKHTADKPRKNKIKNPVPWWTDKCSEKVKERNRALDRARKNKTEENLTKYRQLRNECNKIIFKAKEVHWRSFCETISFRTSTTTVWNKLNCIKGGNRQKTNIPTLRGRVPATTDKEKANALALHFHSVSAKTNMTIEEINRRQQTLEELEITSQDE
;
A
#
# COMPACT_ATOMS: atom_id res chain seq x y z
N ASN A 1 -12.37 30.24 4.80
CA ASN A 1 -13.70 29.62 4.93
C ASN A 1 -13.76 28.37 4.06
N ILE A 2 -13.47 27.20 4.62
CA ILE A 2 -13.56 25.92 3.92
C ILE A 2 -14.60 25.09 4.67
N ASN A 3 -15.70 24.80 3.99
CA ASN A 3 -16.83 24.02 4.46
C ASN A 3 -16.34 22.70 5.09
N LYS A 4 -16.39 22.62 6.43
CA LYS A 4 -16.37 21.35 7.15
C LYS A 4 -17.66 20.63 6.76
N THR A 5 -17.55 19.68 5.83
CA THR A 5 -18.69 18.85 5.45
C THR A 5 -19.10 18.06 6.69
N ASN A 6 -20.28 18.39 7.22
CA ASN A 6 -20.97 17.65 8.27
C ASN A 6 -21.40 16.29 7.70
N THR A 7 -20.43 15.41 7.46
CA THR A 7 -20.68 14.07 6.94
C THR A 7 -20.82 13.12 8.12
N LYS A 8 -21.95 12.39 8.16
CA LYS A 8 -22.23 11.39 9.19
C LYS A 8 -21.06 10.41 9.29
N PRO A 9 -20.61 10.05 10.52
CA PRO A 9 -19.51 9.11 10.69
C PRO A 9 -19.87 7.75 10.09
N THR A 10 -19.03 7.21 9.20
CA THR A 10 -19.24 5.89 8.60
C THR A 10 -18.41 4.87 9.39
N PHE A 11 -19.02 4.08 10.25
CA PHE A 11 -18.27 3.19 11.15
C PHE A 11 -17.71 1.94 10.45
N ASN A 12 -16.53 1.49 10.88
CA ASN A 12 -15.91 0.23 10.47
C ASN A 12 -16.13 -0.86 11.52
N TYR A 13 -17.28 -1.51 11.45
CA TYR A 13 -17.71 -2.55 12.39
C TYR A 13 -16.79 -3.76 12.47
N GLN A 14 -16.01 -4.06 11.42
CA GLN A 14 -15.08 -5.19 11.41
C GLN A 14 -13.86 -4.98 12.32
N LYS A 15 -13.59 -3.73 12.71
CA LYS A 15 -12.45 -3.37 13.57
C LYS A 15 -12.90 -2.72 14.88
N ALA A 16 -14.19 -2.82 15.18
CA ALA A 16 -14.76 -2.31 16.41
C ALA A 16 -14.30 -3.16 17.60
N ASN A 17 -13.96 -2.51 18.70
CA ASN A 17 -13.79 -3.19 19.98
C ASN A 17 -15.16 -3.28 20.68
N TRP A 18 -15.93 -4.31 20.33
CA TRP A 18 -17.30 -4.49 20.83
C TRP A 18 -17.36 -4.74 22.34
N GLU A 19 -16.34 -5.37 22.91
CA GLU A 19 -16.26 -5.66 24.36
C GLU A 19 -16.10 -4.37 25.17
N GLN A 20 -15.18 -3.48 24.79
CA GLN A 20 -15.03 -2.20 25.47
C GLN A 20 -16.22 -1.27 25.23
N PHE A 21 -16.81 -1.32 24.04
CA PHE A 21 -18.01 -0.56 23.73
C PHE A 21 -19.20 -0.98 24.59
N SER A 22 -19.44 -2.28 24.76
CA SER A 22 -20.55 -2.77 25.59
C SER A 22 -20.34 -2.46 27.08
N LEU A 23 -19.11 -2.59 27.58
CA LEU A 23 -18.77 -2.24 28.96
C LEU A 23 -19.01 -0.75 29.25
N GLU A 24 -18.61 0.14 28.34
CA GLU A 24 -18.81 1.59 28.52
C GLU A 24 -20.28 2.02 28.33
N LEU A 25 -21.08 1.26 27.59
CA LEU A 25 -22.53 1.46 27.55
C LEU A 25 -23.22 1.01 28.84
N MET A 26 -22.76 -0.07 29.46
CA MET A 26 -23.33 -0.59 30.71
C MET A 26 -23.08 0.34 31.91
N THR A 27 -22.02 1.15 31.86
CA THR A 27 -21.72 2.16 32.90
C THR A 27 -22.46 3.47 32.72
N LEU A 28 -23.18 3.66 31.60
CA LEU A 28 -24.01 4.85 31.40
C LEU A 28 -25.22 4.82 32.34
N ASP A 29 -25.26 5.79 33.24
CA ASP A 29 -26.42 6.01 34.10
C ASP A 29 -27.49 6.82 33.35
N ILE A 30 -28.46 6.10 32.79
CA ILE A 30 -29.60 6.65 32.03
C ILE A 30 -30.44 7.62 32.89
N ARG A 31 -30.36 7.54 34.24
CA ARG A 31 -31.13 8.41 35.15
C ARG A 31 -30.59 9.84 35.20
N LYS A 32 -29.35 10.06 34.75
CA LYS A 32 -28.72 11.40 34.67
C LYS A 32 -29.05 12.14 33.37
N ILE A 33 -29.69 11.48 32.41
CA ILE A 33 -30.08 12.08 31.14
C ILE A 33 -31.38 12.87 31.34
N ASN A 34 -31.34 14.16 31.02
CA ASN A 34 -32.43 15.11 31.26
C ASN A 34 -33.75 14.65 30.60
N ARG A 35 -34.82 14.54 31.39
CA ARG A 35 -36.13 13.99 30.98
C ARG A 35 -37.18 15.05 30.63
N THR A 36 -36.78 16.31 30.49
CA THR A 36 -37.72 17.43 30.30
C THR A 36 -38.58 17.33 29.05
N ASN A 37 -38.08 16.76 27.95
CA ASN A 37 -38.82 16.56 26.70
C ASN A 37 -38.30 15.30 25.99
N VAL A 38 -39.20 14.49 25.43
CA VAL A 38 -38.91 13.23 24.71
C VAL A 38 -37.89 13.42 23.59
N ASP A 39 -38.04 14.49 22.80
CA ASP A 39 -37.14 14.75 21.67
C ASP A 39 -35.74 15.11 22.16
N THR A 40 -35.65 15.97 23.19
CA THR A 40 -34.38 16.37 23.79
C THR A 40 -33.67 15.21 24.50
N TYR A 41 -34.45 14.29 25.07
CA TYR A 41 -33.94 13.08 25.69
C TYR A 41 -33.36 12.12 24.64
N ALA A 42 -34.08 11.93 23.52
CA ALA A 42 -33.61 11.10 22.42
C ALA A 42 -32.33 11.66 21.77
N GLU A 43 -32.24 12.98 21.58
CA GLU A 43 -31.02 13.63 21.07
C GLU A 43 -29.83 13.50 22.03
N THR A 44 -30.06 13.70 23.33
CA THR A 44 -29.00 13.56 24.34
C THR A 44 -28.50 12.11 24.44
N LEU A 45 -29.41 11.15 24.39
CA LEU A 45 -29.07 9.73 24.42
C LEU A 45 -28.32 9.30 23.14
N THR A 46 -28.80 9.71 21.97
CA THR A 46 -28.15 9.38 20.70
C THR A 46 -26.77 10.02 20.57
N THR A 47 -26.57 11.25 21.05
CA THR A 47 -25.25 11.90 21.03
C THR A 47 -24.25 11.21 21.96
N GLU A 48 -24.66 10.77 23.15
CA GLU A 48 -23.76 10.06 24.06
C GLU A 48 -23.39 8.66 23.53
N ILE A 49 -24.37 7.93 22.96
CA ILE A 49 -24.10 6.65 22.28
C ILE A 49 -23.14 6.85 21.10
N LEU A 50 -23.36 7.89 20.30
CA LEU A 50 -22.48 8.20 19.16
C LEU A 50 -21.07 8.56 19.63
N LYS A 51 -20.92 9.29 20.73
CA LYS A 51 -19.63 9.63 21.32
C LYS A 51 -18.86 8.38 21.77
N ILE A 52 -19.51 7.47 22.48
CA ILE A 52 -18.91 6.18 22.87
C ILE A 52 -18.59 5.34 21.63
N ALA A 53 -19.48 5.33 20.63
CA ALA A 53 -19.25 4.62 19.37
C ALA A 53 -18.03 5.18 18.62
N THR A 54 -17.84 6.50 18.59
CA THR A 54 -16.64 7.09 17.96
C THR A 54 -15.34 6.76 18.68
N LYS A 55 -15.39 6.47 19.99
CA LYS A 55 -14.23 6.07 20.80
C LYS A 55 -13.79 4.64 20.51
N HIS A 56 -14.75 3.72 20.38
CA HIS A 56 -14.47 2.27 20.27
C HIS A 56 -14.63 1.68 18.87
N ILE A 57 -15.28 2.41 17.96
CA ILE A 57 -15.50 1.99 16.58
C ILE A 57 -14.76 2.91 15.62
N PRO A 58 -13.70 2.43 14.94
CA PRO A 58 -12.97 3.24 13.98
C PRO A 58 -13.84 3.70 12.80
N ASN A 59 -13.79 4.98 12.44
CA ASN A 59 -14.50 5.50 11.27
C ASN A 59 -13.77 5.11 9.95
N LYS A 60 -14.52 4.63 8.94
CA LYS A 60 -14.07 4.28 7.59
C LYS A 60 -13.50 5.49 6.85
N ASN A 61 -14.06 6.68 7.07
CA ASN A 61 -13.73 7.90 6.33
C ASN A 61 -12.86 8.89 7.11
N MET A 62 -12.26 8.48 8.24
CA MET A 62 -11.45 9.40 9.03
C MET A 62 -10.27 9.94 8.18
N PRO A 63 -10.12 11.28 8.06
CA PRO A 63 -9.04 11.88 7.29
C PRO A 63 -7.68 11.38 7.79
N LEU A 64 -6.82 11.02 6.85
CA LEU A 64 -5.53 10.36 7.06
C LEU A 64 -4.54 11.10 7.99
N TYR A 65 -4.86 12.31 8.48
CA TYR A 65 -3.94 13.18 9.22
C TYR A 65 -4.05 13.10 10.76
N ILE A 66 -5.08 12.48 11.35
CA ILE A 66 -5.23 12.37 12.82
C ILE A 66 -5.03 10.92 13.31
N LYS A 67 -4.04 10.22 12.76
CA LYS A 67 -3.48 9.01 13.39
C LYS A 67 -2.05 9.27 13.83
N HIS A 68 -1.91 10.25 14.72
CA HIS A 68 -0.76 10.33 15.61
C HIS A 68 -1.04 9.49 16.86
N THR A 69 -1.22 8.18 16.67
CA THR A 69 -0.94 7.22 17.73
C THR A 69 0.37 6.58 17.33
N ALA A 70 1.38 6.77 18.17
CA ALA A 70 2.67 6.11 18.08
C ALA A 70 2.48 4.61 17.81
N ASP A 71 3.47 3.99 17.15
CA ASP A 71 3.56 2.54 16.93
C ASP A 71 2.81 1.95 15.73
N LYS A 72 3.03 2.57 14.56
CA LYS A 72 3.50 1.89 13.32
C LYS A 72 3.28 2.83 12.15
N PRO A 73 4.32 3.31 11.45
CA PRO A 73 4.11 3.87 10.13
C PRO A 73 3.53 2.73 9.28
N ARG A 74 2.24 2.81 8.96
CA ARG A 74 1.69 2.01 7.86
C ARG A 74 2.63 2.28 6.70
N LYS A 75 3.23 1.23 6.14
CA LYS A 75 3.95 1.25 4.88
C LYS A 75 2.96 1.72 3.81
N ASN A 76 2.72 3.02 3.77
CA ASN A 76 2.07 3.70 2.68
C ASN A 76 2.99 3.36 1.52
N LYS A 77 2.53 2.45 0.65
CA LYS A 77 3.17 2.17 -0.63
C LYS A 77 3.54 3.54 -1.19
N ILE A 78 4.83 3.85 -1.22
CA ILE A 78 5.31 5.14 -1.71
C ILE A 78 4.83 5.16 -3.15
N LYS A 79 3.73 5.90 -3.41
CA LYS A 79 3.03 5.84 -4.69
C LYS A 79 3.92 6.33 -5.82
N ASN A 80 4.97 7.06 -5.47
CA ASN A 80 5.90 7.66 -6.41
C ASN A 80 7.34 7.23 -6.06
N PRO A 81 7.89 6.21 -6.73
CA PRO A 81 9.17 5.62 -6.37
C PRO A 81 10.38 6.54 -6.62
N VAL A 82 10.18 7.73 -7.20
CA VAL A 82 11.25 8.64 -7.60
C VAL A 82 11.38 9.83 -6.64
N PRO A 83 12.60 10.15 -6.17
CA PRO A 83 12.81 11.18 -5.13
C PRO A 83 12.45 12.62 -5.51
N TRP A 84 12.38 12.95 -6.80
CA TRP A 84 12.02 14.27 -7.30
C TRP A 84 10.50 14.48 -7.44
N TRP A 85 9.68 13.48 -7.13
CA TRP A 85 8.24 13.58 -7.28
C TRP A 85 7.61 14.42 -6.17
N THR A 86 6.90 15.48 -6.55
CA THR A 86 6.21 16.38 -5.62
C THR A 86 4.69 16.26 -5.74
N ASP A 87 3.95 16.78 -4.77
CA ASP A 87 2.48 16.81 -4.82
C ASP A 87 1.97 17.60 -6.05
N LYS A 88 2.68 18.65 -6.44
CA LYS A 88 2.40 19.42 -7.66
C LYS A 88 2.54 18.58 -8.93
N CYS A 89 3.52 17.66 -8.98
CA CYS A 89 3.62 16.69 -10.07
C CYS A 89 2.39 15.78 -10.11
N SER A 90 1.95 15.26 -8.95
CA SER A 90 0.75 14.42 -8.85
C SER A 90 -0.51 15.15 -9.33
N GLU A 91 -0.68 16.39 -8.91
CA GLU A 91 -1.80 17.25 -9.29
C GLU A 91 -1.84 17.47 -10.82
N LYS A 92 -0.73 17.92 -11.41
CA LYS A 92 -0.66 18.21 -12.85
C LYS A 92 -0.79 16.96 -13.71
N VAL A 93 -0.27 15.82 -13.26
CA VAL A 93 -0.49 14.51 -13.89
C VAL A 93 -1.98 14.14 -13.88
N LYS A 94 -2.68 14.36 -12.76
CA LYS A 94 -4.11 14.10 -12.63
C LYS A 94 -4.93 15.01 -13.55
N GLU A 95 -4.59 16.30 -13.63
CA GLU A 95 -5.24 17.25 -14.55
C GLU A 95 -5.07 16.84 -16.02
N ARG A 96 -3.83 16.54 -16.43
CA ARG A 96 -3.53 16.06 -17.78
C ARG A 96 -4.30 14.77 -18.11
N ASN A 97 -4.34 13.81 -17.20
CA ASN A 97 -5.06 12.55 -17.41
C ASN A 97 -6.57 12.79 -17.55
N ARG A 98 -7.17 13.65 -16.71
CA ARG A 98 -8.57 14.05 -16.85
C ARG A 98 -8.88 14.73 -18.18
N ALA A 99 -7.94 15.51 -18.73
CA ALA A 99 -8.08 16.13 -20.04
C ALA A 99 -7.92 15.11 -21.18
N LEU A 100 -7.00 14.16 -21.04
CA LEU A 100 -6.85 13.04 -21.98
C LEU A 100 -8.11 12.18 -22.04
N ASP A 101 -8.69 11.84 -20.89
CA ASP A 101 -9.91 11.05 -20.82
C ASP A 101 -11.08 11.77 -21.50
N ARG A 102 -11.20 13.09 -21.29
CA ARG A 102 -12.19 13.93 -21.99
C ARG A 102 -11.97 13.95 -23.50
N ALA A 103 -10.74 14.17 -23.95
CA ALA A 103 -10.40 14.20 -25.37
C ALA A 103 -10.58 12.83 -26.05
N ARG A 104 -10.39 11.72 -25.32
CA ARG A 104 -10.65 10.36 -25.82
C ARG A 104 -12.14 10.07 -25.99
N LYS A 105 -12.97 10.52 -25.03
CA LYS A 105 -14.43 10.36 -25.09
C LYS A 105 -15.03 11.25 -26.18
N ASN A 106 -14.65 12.53 -26.19
CA ASN A 106 -15.19 13.55 -27.08
C ASN A 106 -14.04 14.18 -27.88
N LYS A 107 -13.83 13.70 -29.10
CA LYS A 107 -12.74 14.10 -30.00
C LYS A 107 -13.00 15.47 -30.66
N THR A 108 -13.22 16.51 -29.84
CA THR A 108 -13.33 17.90 -30.32
C THR A 108 -11.96 18.58 -30.33
N GLU A 109 -11.78 19.57 -31.19
CA GLU A 109 -10.54 20.34 -31.30
C GLU A 109 -10.19 21.08 -30.01
N GLU A 110 -11.19 21.63 -29.32
CA GLU A 110 -11.03 22.30 -28.02
C GLU A 110 -10.48 21.34 -26.96
N ASN A 111 -11.02 20.12 -26.89
CA ASN A 111 -10.56 19.11 -25.93
C ASN A 111 -9.12 18.68 -26.20
N LEU A 112 -8.75 18.52 -27.47
CA LEU A 112 -7.38 18.19 -27.88
C LEU A 112 -6.43 19.34 -27.57
N THR A 113 -6.82 20.59 -27.84
CA THR A 113 -6.04 21.79 -27.52
C THR A 113 -5.82 21.91 -26.02
N LYS A 114 -6.87 21.71 -25.22
CA LYS A 114 -6.76 21.73 -23.76
C LYS A 114 -5.85 20.63 -23.22
N TYR A 115 -5.95 19.42 -23.78
CA TYR A 115 -5.03 18.33 -23.44
C TYR A 115 -3.57 18.68 -23.78
N ARG A 116 -3.30 19.25 -24.96
CA ARG A 116 -1.94 19.67 -25.37
C ARG A 116 -1.37 20.72 -24.41
N GLN A 117 -2.17 21.72 -24.03
CA GLN A 117 -1.77 22.73 -23.03
C GLN A 117 -1.41 22.07 -21.68
N LEU A 118 -2.30 21.25 -21.13
CA LEU A 118 -2.08 20.59 -19.84
C LEU A 118 -0.93 19.56 -19.88
N ARG A 119 -0.71 18.90 -21.03
CA ARG A 119 0.46 18.04 -21.25
C ARG A 119 1.75 18.86 -21.15
N ASN A 120 1.80 20.02 -21.80
CA ASN A 120 2.97 20.90 -21.78
C ASN A 120 3.23 21.45 -20.37
N GLU A 121 2.20 21.91 -19.67
CA GLU A 121 2.31 22.33 -18.27
C GLU A 121 2.81 21.21 -17.37
N CYS A 122 2.24 20.01 -17.49
CA CYS A 122 2.66 18.85 -16.72
C CYS A 122 4.14 18.52 -16.97
N ASN A 123 4.59 18.57 -18.24
CA ASN A 123 5.98 18.34 -18.59
C ASN A 123 6.92 19.41 -18.00
N LYS A 124 6.53 20.70 -18.06
CA LYS A 124 7.30 21.80 -17.44
C LYS A 124 7.47 21.59 -15.94
N ILE A 125 6.40 21.21 -15.23
CA ILE A 125 6.46 20.96 -13.79
C ILE A 125 7.34 19.74 -13.46
N ILE A 126 7.21 18.64 -14.20
CA ILE A 126 8.06 17.46 -14.02
C ILE A 126 9.53 17.79 -14.28
N PHE A 127 9.82 18.54 -15.35
CA PHE A 127 11.17 18.96 -15.68
C PHE A 127 11.77 19.81 -14.56
N LYS A 128 11.05 20.84 -14.09
CA LYS A 128 11.49 21.68 -12.98
C LYS A 128 11.72 20.90 -11.70
N ALA A 129 10.85 19.93 -11.38
CA ALA A 129 11.01 19.10 -10.20
C ALA A 129 12.27 18.22 -10.28
N LYS A 130 12.54 17.62 -11.44
CA LYS A 130 13.78 16.87 -11.70
C LYS A 130 15.02 17.75 -11.58
N GLU A 131 14.98 18.93 -12.19
CA GLU A 131 16.09 19.88 -12.20
C GLU A 131 16.46 20.35 -10.79
N VAL A 132 15.46 20.77 -10.01
CA VAL A 132 15.64 21.21 -8.62
C VAL A 132 16.25 20.08 -7.79
N HIS A 133 15.69 18.87 -7.89
CA HIS A 133 16.21 17.73 -7.15
C HIS A 133 17.64 17.36 -7.58
N TRP A 134 17.94 17.39 -8.87
CA TRP A 134 19.28 17.09 -9.39
C TRP A 134 20.29 18.11 -8.90
N ARG A 135 19.97 19.41 -8.97
CA ARG A 135 20.81 20.48 -8.44
C ARG A 135 21.11 20.28 -6.96
N SER A 136 20.08 20.08 -6.14
CA SER A 136 20.26 19.81 -4.70
C SER A 136 21.06 18.54 -4.44
N PHE A 137 20.94 17.50 -5.28
CA PHE A 137 21.79 16.32 -5.14
C PHE A 137 23.25 16.63 -5.48
N CYS A 138 23.52 17.35 -6.57
CA CYS A 138 24.88 17.75 -6.93
C CYS A 138 25.55 18.58 -5.83
N GLU A 139 24.80 19.46 -5.15
CA GLU A 139 25.29 20.23 -3.99
C GLU A 139 25.71 19.33 -2.81
N THR A 140 25.14 18.12 -2.69
CA THR A 140 25.52 17.15 -1.65
C THR A 140 26.73 16.29 -2.00
N ILE A 141 27.20 16.32 -3.26
CA ILE A 141 28.37 15.53 -3.69
C ILE A 141 29.64 16.23 -3.21
N SER A 142 30.48 15.49 -2.50
CA SER A 142 31.79 15.94 -2.03
C SER A 142 32.86 14.91 -2.41
N PHE A 143 34.14 15.25 -2.22
CA PHE A 143 35.28 14.34 -2.45
C PHE A 143 35.22 13.05 -1.60
N ARG A 144 34.43 13.06 -0.52
CA ARG A 144 34.19 11.89 0.35
C ARG A 144 33.05 11.00 -0.12
N THR A 145 32.26 11.42 -1.12
CA THR A 145 31.11 10.65 -1.60
C THR A 145 31.59 9.51 -2.50
N SER A 146 31.32 8.26 -2.11
CA SER A 146 31.71 7.11 -2.93
C SER A 146 30.99 7.09 -4.28
N THR A 147 31.68 6.64 -5.33
CA THR A 147 31.12 6.45 -6.69
C THR A 147 29.88 5.55 -6.66
N THR A 148 29.89 4.51 -5.84
CA THR A 148 28.75 3.59 -5.64
C THR A 148 27.51 4.32 -5.12
N THR A 149 27.68 5.22 -4.15
CA THR A 149 26.58 6.04 -3.61
C THR A 149 25.98 6.94 -4.68
N VAL A 150 26.83 7.55 -5.52
CA VAL A 150 26.39 8.41 -6.63
C VAL A 150 25.60 7.60 -7.66
N TRP A 151 26.10 6.44 -8.10
CA TRP A 151 25.39 5.56 -9.03
C TRP A 151 24.06 5.06 -8.48
N ASN A 152 24.04 4.66 -7.20
CA ASN A 152 22.80 4.24 -6.54
C ASN A 152 21.76 5.36 -6.53
N LYS A 153 22.17 6.60 -6.22
CA LYS A 153 21.26 7.74 -6.23
C LYS A 153 20.79 8.08 -7.65
N LEU A 154 21.68 8.05 -8.63
CA LEU A 154 21.33 8.27 -10.04
C LEU A 154 20.28 7.25 -10.52
N ASN A 155 20.43 5.98 -10.14
CA ASN A 155 19.48 4.92 -10.44
C ASN A 155 18.12 5.14 -9.76
N CYS A 156 18.10 5.68 -8.54
CA CYS A 156 16.85 6.12 -7.88
C CYS A 156 16.18 7.27 -8.65
N ILE A 157 16.95 8.28 -9.07
CA ILE A 157 16.45 9.45 -9.80
C ILE A 157 15.87 9.05 -11.17
N LYS A 158 16.51 8.11 -11.87
CA LYS A 158 16.01 7.54 -13.13
C LYS A 158 14.77 6.65 -12.95
N GLY A 159 14.43 6.25 -11.72
CA GLY A 159 13.34 5.33 -11.43
C GLY A 159 13.68 3.85 -11.66
N GLY A 160 14.96 3.53 -11.82
CA GLY A 160 15.47 2.16 -11.93
C GLY A 160 15.51 1.43 -10.59
N ASN A 161 15.65 2.17 -9.49
CA ASN A 161 15.57 1.61 -8.14
C ASN A 161 14.11 1.46 -7.70
N ARG A 162 13.37 0.56 -8.35
CA ARG A 162 12.12 0.05 -7.79
C ARG A 162 12.52 -0.68 -6.52
N GLN A 163 12.16 -0.12 -5.36
CA GLN A 163 12.32 -0.78 -4.07
C GLN A 163 11.96 -2.25 -4.24
N LYS A 164 12.93 -3.15 -4.06
CA LYS A 164 12.68 -4.60 -4.11
C LYS A 164 11.51 -4.84 -3.18
N THR A 165 10.37 -5.22 -3.73
CA THR A 165 9.18 -5.46 -2.92
C THR A 165 9.57 -6.54 -1.94
N ASN A 166 9.53 -6.21 -0.64
CA ASN A 166 9.81 -7.20 0.38
C ASN A 166 8.85 -8.37 0.15
N ILE A 167 9.43 -9.53 -0.18
CA ILE A 167 8.65 -10.75 -0.43
C ILE A 167 7.89 -11.02 0.87
N PRO A 168 6.55 -11.08 0.84
CA PRO A 168 5.76 -11.24 2.04
C PRO A 168 6.21 -12.49 2.80
N THR A 169 6.06 -12.46 4.13
CA THR A 169 6.32 -13.61 5.00
C THR A 169 5.58 -14.82 4.46
N LEU A 170 6.31 -15.90 4.16
CA LEU A 170 5.69 -17.16 3.75
C LEU A 170 5.03 -17.76 4.98
N ARG A 171 3.70 -17.90 4.96
CA ARG A 171 2.94 -18.56 6.03
C ARG A 171 2.83 -20.05 5.69
N GLY A 172 3.85 -20.81 6.06
CA GLY A 172 3.80 -22.27 6.14
C GLY A 172 3.38 -22.73 7.54
N ARG A 173 3.84 -23.91 7.99
CA ARG A 173 3.67 -24.35 9.40
C ARG A 173 4.32 -23.40 10.40
N VAL A 174 5.43 -22.76 10.02
CA VAL A 174 6.12 -21.72 10.78
C VAL A 174 6.19 -20.46 9.91
N PRO A 175 5.89 -19.26 10.45
CA PRO A 175 6.03 -18.02 9.68
C PRO A 175 7.50 -17.74 9.36
N ALA A 176 7.86 -17.85 8.08
CA ALA A 176 9.23 -17.61 7.61
C ALA A 176 9.42 -16.11 7.28
N THR A 177 10.24 -15.44 8.07
CA THR A 177 10.47 -13.99 7.99
C THR A 177 11.77 -13.66 7.25
N THR A 178 12.83 -14.44 7.48
CA THR A 178 14.13 -14.27 6.81
C THR A 178 14.18 -14.99 5.47
N ASP A 179 15.08 -14.55 4.58
CA ASP A 179 15.23 -15.15 3.25
C ASP A 179 15.70 -16.60 3.32
N LYS A 180 16.56 -16.93 4.30
CA LYS A 180 16.99 -18.31 4.58
C LYS A 180 15.83 -19.20 5.04
N GLU A 181 15.00 -18.71 5.97
CA GLU A 181 13.80 -19.43 6.41
C GLU A 181 12.83 -19.67 5.25
N LYS A 182 12.64 -18.66 4.39
CA LYS A 182 11.78 -18.77 3.20
C LYS A 182 12.30 -19.83 2.22
N ALA A 183 13.61 -19.81 1.95
CA ALA A 183 14.24 -20.81 1.08
C ALA A 183 14.10 -22.23 1.64
N ASN A 184 14.34 -22.40 2.95
CA ASN A 184 14.20 -23.69 3.61
C ASN A 184 12.73 -24.17 3.61
N ALA A 185 11.77 -23.29 3.86
CA ALA A 185 10.36 -23.64 3.83
C ALA A 185 9.92 -24.13 2.44
N LEU A 186 10.40 -23.48 1.37
CA LEU A 186 10.16 -23.91 0.00
C LEU A 186 10.85 -25.26 -0.28
N ALA A 187 12.11 -25.41 0.12
CA ALA A 187 12.86 -26.66 -0.06
C ALA A 187 12.16 -27.84 0.63
N LEU A 188 11.70 -27.67 1.87
CA LEU A 188 10.95 -28.69 2.60
C LEU A 188 9.61 -29.02 1.92
N HIS A 189 8.90 -28.01 1.43
CA HIS A 189 7.66 -28.22 0.69
C HIS A 189 7.90 -29.05 -0.58
N PHE A 190 8.85 -28.65 -1.43
CA PHE A 190 9.16 -29.39 -2.66
C PHE A 190 9.75 -30.77 -2.38
N HIS A 191 10.56 -30.93 -1.34
CA HIS A 191 11.01 -32.24 -0.89
C HIS A 191 9.83 -33.13 -0.51
N SER A 192 8.86 -32.62 0.25
CA SER A 192 7.68 -33.39 0.63
C SER A 192 6.78 -33.78 -0.54
N VAL A 193 6.65 -32.90 -1.55
CA VAL A 193 5.90 -33.19 -2.78
C VAL A 193 6.64 -34.22 -3.64
N SER A 194 7.96 -34.15 -3.69
CA SER A 194 8.82 -35.08 -4.45
C SER A 194 9.23 -36.32 -3.66
N ALA A 195 8.70 -36.53 -2.45
CA ALA A 195 9.03 -37.71 -1.64
C ALA A 195 8.33 -38.94 -2.23
N LYS A 196 9.05 -40.06 -2.34
CA LYS A 196 8.50 -41.33 -2.87
C LYS A 196 7.24 -41.79 -2.13
N THR A 197 7.09 -41.41 -0.87
CA THR A 197 5.92 -41.69 -0.04
C THR A 197 4.63 -41.04 -0.54
N ASN A 198 4.74 -39.94 -1.28
CA ASN A 198 3.60 -39.15 -1.78
C ASN A 198 3.45 -39.26 -3.30
N MET A 199 4.29 -40.05 -3.97
CA MET A 199 4.22 -40.28 -5.41
C MET A 199 3.47 -41.58 -5.71
N THR A 200 2.71 -41.58 -6.79
CA THR A 200 2.07 -42.80 -7.30
C THR A 200 3.12 -43.77 -7.86
N ILE A 201 2.79 -45.06 -7.88
CA ILE A 201 3.69 -46.11 -8.38
C ILE A 201 4.11 -45.81 -9.84
N GLU A 202 3.19 -45.30 -10.67
CA GLU A 202 3.49 -44.91 -12.05
C GLU A 202 4.50 -43.75 -12.14
N GLU A 203 4.41 -42.76 -11.26
CA GLU A 203 5.36 -41.63 -11.23
C GLU A 203 6.74 -42.08 -10.78
N ILE A 204 6.80 -43.01 -9.83
CA ILE A 204 8.06 -43.62 -9.37
C ILE A 204 8.71 -44.38 -10.53
N ASN A 205 7.95 -45.19 -11.26
CA ASN A 205 8.46 -45.97 -12.39
C ASN A 205 8.95 -45.08 -13.53
N ARG A 206 8.19 -44.03 -13.90
CA ARG A 206 8.62 -43.02 -14.90
C ARG A 206 9.93 -42.33 -14.49
N ARG A 207 10.11 -42.07 -13.20
CA ARG A 207 11.34 -41.46 -12.67
C ARG A 207 12.53 -42.42 -12.67
N GLN A 208 12.31 -43.72 -12.50
CA GLN A 208 13.37 -44.73 -12.58
C GLN A 208 13.83 -44.92 -14.03
N GLN A 209 12.90 -45.02 -14.98
CA GLN A 209 13.22 -45.12 -16.41
C GLN A 209 14.05 -43.93 -16.90
N THR A 210 13.68 -42.71 -16.52
CA THR A 210 14.44 -41.50 -16.89
C THR A 210 15.83 -41.44 -16.25
N LEU A 211 16.06 -42.06 -15.09
CA LEU A 211 17.39 -42.13 -14.47
C LEU A 211 18.27 -43.18 -15.16
N GLU A 212 17.70 -44.34 -15.52
CA GLU A 212 18.40 -45.37 -16.29
C GLU A 212 18.81 -44.86 -17.68
N GLU A 213 17.93 -44.13 -18.37
CA GLU A 213 18.25 -43.50 -19.66
C GLU A 213 19.40 -42.49 -19.57
N LEU A 214 19.48 -41.72 -18.48
CA LEU A 214 20.57 -40.78 -18.24
C LEU A 214 21.90 -41.47 -17.90
N GLU A 215 21.86 -42.58 -17.15
CA GLU A 215 23.04 -43.39 -16.82
C GLU A 215 23.61 -44.07 -18.07
N ILE A 216 22.76 -44.60 -18.95
CA ILE A 216 23.17 -45.20 -20.23
C ILE A 216 23.85 -44.16 -21.13
N THR A 217 23.27 -42.96 -21.24
CA THR A 217 23.83 -41.88 -22.06
C THR A 217 25.22 -41.42 -21.58
N SER A 218 25.52 -41.57 -20.29
CA SER A 218 26.82 -41.22 -19.70
C SER A 218 27.89 -42.31 -19.78
N GLN A 219 27.53 -43.53 -20.18
CA GLN A 219 28.47 -44.64 -20.40
C GLN A 219 28.89 -44.79 -21.87
N ASP A 220 28.15 -44.16 -22.80
CA ASP A 220 28.39 -44.17 -24.24
C ASP A 220 29.20 -42.94 -24.75
N GLU A 221 29.60 -42.02 -23.88
CA GLU A 221 30.57 -40.92 -24.13
C GLU A 221 31.97 -41.26 -23.58
#